data_AF-A0A538CN61-F1
#
_entry.id   AF-A0A538CN61-F1
#
_cell.length_a   1.000
_cell.length_b   1.000
_cell.length_c   1.000
_cell.angle_alpha   90.00
_cell.angle_beta   90.00
_cell.angle_gamma   90.00
#
_symmetry.space_group_name_H-M   'P 1'
#
loop_
_entity.id
_entity.type
_entity.pdbx_description
1 polymer ?
#
loop_
_entity_poly.entity_id
_entity_poly.type
_entity_poly.pdbx_seq_one_letter_code
_entity_poly.pdbx_strand_id
1 'polypeptide(L)' 'MSTVLRPAVPSRFRRGHNRPSVEALLDEIAGLTAERQLLRDRSADAVRLERNRVKLARAQWELSHALIERYLPDTHSHAA' A
#
# COMPACT_ATOMS: atom_id res chain seq x y z
N MET A 1 4.33 -2.07 49.64
CA MET A 1 5.11 -2.22 48.39
C MET A 1 4.24 -2.99 47.39
N SER A 2 3.55 -2.30 46.48
CA SER A 2 2.70 -2.94 45.47
C SER A 2 3.48 -3.11 44.17
N THR A 3 3.84 -4.36 43.87
CA THR A 3 4.41 -4.77 42.59
C THR A 3 3.30 -4.82 41.55
N VAL A 4 3.26 -3.82 40.67
CA VAL A 4 2.41 -3.83 39.47
C VAL A 4 3.05 -4.79 38.46
N LEU A 5 2.43 -5.96 38.27
CA LEU A 5 2.81 -6.89 37.20
C LEU A 5 2.42 -6.29 35.86
N ARG A 6 3.41 -5.79 35.11
CA ARG A 6 3.27 -5.34 33.73
C ARG A 6 2.97 -6.56 32.85
N PRO A 7 1.89 -6.58 32.06
CA PRO A 7 1.67 -7.67 31.13
C PRO A 7 2.73 -7.59 30.02
N ALA A 8 3.60 -8.61 29.98
CA ALA A 8 4.54 -8.82 28.90
C ALA A 8 3.79 -9.37 27.68
N VAL A 9 3.11 -8.47 26.95
CA VAL A 9 2.57 -8.84 25.63
C VAL A 9 3.75 -9.10 24.69
N PRO A 10 3.86 -10.30 24.10
CA PRO A 10 5.00 -10.63 23.28
C PRO A 10 4.89 -9.88 21.94
N SER A 11 5.91 -9.07 21.63
CA SER A 11 6.03 -8.25 20.41
C SER A 11 5.99 -9.03 19.07
N ARG A 12 5.89 -10.36 19.12
CA ARG A 12 5.83 -11.26 17.95
C ARG A 12 4.51 -11.21 17.17
N PHE A 13 3.50 -10.50 17.68
CA PHE A 13 2.23 -10.26 16.98
C PHE A 13 2.14 -8.89 16.30
N ARG A 14 3.24 -8.12 16.24
CA ARG A 14 3.33 -7.11 15.18
C ARG A 14 3.53 -7.86 13.86
N ARG A 15 2.45 -8.40 13.30
CA ARG A 15 2.30 -8.45 11.84
C ARG A 15 2.35 -6.98 11.39
N GLY A 16 3.56 -6.43 11.36
CA GLY A 16 3.83 -5.13 10.78
C GLY A 16 3.18 -5.19 9.41
N HIS A 17 2.26 -4.27 9.18
CA HIS A 17 1.54 -4.17 7.94
C HIS A 17 2.56 -4.22 6.81
N ASN A 18 2.72 -5.37 6.16
CA ASN A 18 3.51 -5.48 4.94
C ASN A 18 2.72 -4.91 3.75
N ARG A 19 1.79 -3.99 4.05
CA ARG A 19 0.99 -3.29 3.08
C ARG A 19 1.81 -2.08 2.69
N PRO A 20 2.11 -1.90 1.41
CA PRO A 20 2.94 -0.80 0.95
C PRO A 20 2.31 0.53 1.40
N SER A 21 3.16 1.47 1.82
CA SER A 21 2.67 2.80 2.21
C SER A 21 2.10 3.53 1.00
N VAL A 22 1.31 4.58 1.26
CA VAL A 22 0.77 5.45 0.21
C VAL A 22 1.90 6.00 -0.67
N GLU A 23 3.00 6.42 -0.04
CA GLU A 23 4.18 6.98 -0.72
C GLU A 23 4.87 5.93 -1.60
N ALA A 24 5.06 4.71 -1.10
CA ALA A 24 5.65 3.62 -1.88
C ALA A 24 4.78 3.26 -3.11
N LEU A 25 3.46 3.27 -2.98
CA LEU A 25 2.53 3.02 -4.08
C LEU A 25 2.55 4.14 -5.12
N LEU A 26 2.69 5.40 -4.69
CA LEU A 26 2.84 6.52 -5.60
C LEU A 26 4.14 6.41 -6.42
N ASP A 27 5.25 6.05 -5.77
CA ASP A 27 6.53 5.81 -6.44
C ASP A 27 6.45 4.64 -7.43
N GLU A 28 5.77 3.54 -7.05
CA GLU A 28 5.55 2.41 -7.95
C GLU A 28 4.71 2.80 -9.19
N ILE A 29 3.63 3.55 -9.00
CA ILE A 29 2.79 4.05 -10.11
C ILE A 29 3.60 4.97 -11.03
N ALA A 30 4.42 5.86 -10.47
CA ALA A 30 5.30 6.72 -11.26
C ALA A 30 6.29 5.88 -12.10
N GLY A 31 6.93 4.89 -11.48
CA GLY A 31 7.84 3.96 -12.15
C GLY A 31 7.16 3.16 -13.27
N LEU A 32 5.98 2.61 -13.02
CA LEU A 32 5.21 1.88 -14.03
C LEU A 32 4.72 2.79 -15.17
N THR A 33 4.41 4.05 -14.89
CA THR A 33 4.04 5.03 -15.91
C THR A 33 5.23 5.38 -16.81
N ALA A 34 6.41 5.57 -16.22
CA ALA A 34 7.65 5.76 -16.99
C ALA A 34 7.99 4.52 -17.83
N GLU A 35 7.89 3.31 -17.26
CA GLU A 35 8.04 2.05 -18.00
C GLU A 35 7.07 1.99 -19.19
N ARG A 36 5.80 2.36 -18.98
CA ARG A 36 4.80 2.38 -20.05
C ARG A 36 5.19 3.32 -21.18
N GLN A 37 5.70 4.50 -20.86
CA GLN A 37 6.13 5.46 -21.87
C GLN A 37 7.31 4.89 -22.67
N LEU A 38 8.30 4.31 -22.00
CA LEU A 38 9.42 3.63 -22.66
C LEU A 38 8.97 2.46 -23.55
N LEU A 39 7.97 1.69 -23.13
CA LEU A 39 7.40 0.61 -23.94
C LEU A 39 6.75 1.16 -25.22
N ARG A 40 6.05 2.29 -25.13
CA ARG A 40 5.46 2.96 -26.31
C ARG A 40 6.52 3.53 -27.23
N ASP A 41 7.52 4.22 -26.68
CA ASP A 41 8.61 4.83 -27.45
C ASP A 41 9.42 3.77 -28.23
N ARG A 42 9.50 2.56 -27.69
CA ARG A 42 10.18 1.41 -28.32
C ARG A 42 9.26 0.55 -29.19
N SER A 43 8.01 0.96 -29.41
CA SER A 43 6.99 0.18 -30.14
C SER A 43 6.88 -1.26 -29.64
N ALA A 44 6.92 -1.45 -28.32
CA ALA A 44 6.81 -2.77 -27.71
C ALA A 44 5.49 -3.45 -28.07
N ASP A 45 5.49 -4.78 -28.05
CA ASP A 45 4.29 -5.56 -28.36
C ASP A 45 3.12 -5.28 -27.39
N ALA A 46 1.92 -5.64 -27.85
CA ALA A 46 0.69 -5.46 -27.09
C ALA A 46 0.71 -6.21 -25.75
N VAL A 47 1.38 -7.36 -25.68
CA VAL A 47 1.44 -8.20 -24.48
C VAL A 47 2.20 -7.50 -23.35
N ARG A 48 3.32 -6.84 -23.66
CA ARG A 48 4.10 -6.07 -22.67
C ARG A 48 3.34 -4.84 -22.20
N LEU A 49 2.66 -4.15 -23.11
CA LEU A 49 1.79 -3.02 -22.75
C LEU A 49 0.62 -3.45 -21.85
N GLU A 50 0.04 -4.62 -22.09
CA GLU A 50 -1.04 -5.15 -21.26
C GLU A 50 -0.56 -5.59 -19.88
N ARG A 51 0.60 -6.25 -19.80
CA ARG A 51 1.22 -6.59 -18.51
C ARG A 51 1.49 -5.36 -17.66
N ASN A 52 2.05 -4.30 -18.27
CA ASN A 52 2.26 -3.03 -17.59
C ASN A 52 0.92 -2.38 -17.16
N ARG A 53 -0.13 -2.44 -18.00
CA ARG A 53 -1.48 -1.93 -17.66
C ARG A 53 -2.05 -2.64 -16.43
N VAL A 54 -1.94 -3.97 -16.37
CA VAL A 54 -2.43 -4.77 -15.23
C VAL A 54 -1.68 -4.41 -13.95
N LYS A 55 -0.35 -4.23 -14.00
CA LYS A 55 0.43 -3.77 -12.85
C LYS A 55 -0.01 -2.39 -12.37
N LEU A 56 -0.22 -1.44 -13.29
CA LEU A 56 -0.72 -0.10 -12.97
C LEU A 56 -2.08 -0.16 -12.26
N ALA A 57 -3.03 -0.92 -12.82
CA ALA A 57 -4.36 -1.06 -12.23
C ALA A 57 -4.30 -1.66 -10.82
N ARG A 58 -3.41 -2.62 -10.59
CA ARG A 58 -3.19 -3.20 -9.25
C ARG A 58 -2.62 -2.18 -8.27
N ALA A 59 -1.55 -1.48 -8.61
CA ALA A 59 -0.95 -0.47 -7.73
C ALA A 59 -1.95 0.65 -7.40
N GLN A 60 -2.76 1.08 -8.38
CA GLN A 60 -3.83 2.06 -8.17
C GLN A 60 -4.94 1.54 -7.24
N TRP A 61 -5.33 0.27 -7.38
CA TRP A 61 -6.29 -0.36 -6.47
C TRP A 61 -5.75 -0.43 -5.04
N GLU A 62 -4.49 -0.84 -4.87
CA GLU A 62 -3.82 -0.88 -3.56
C GLU A 62 -3.71 0.53 -2.95
N LEU A 63 -3.41 1.56 -3.76
CA LEU A 63 -3.37 2.96 -3.32
C LEU A 63 -4.72 3.45 -2.81
N SER A 64 -5.79 3.14 -3.53
CA SER A 64 -7.15 3.48 -3.10
C SER A 64 -7.46 2.88 -1.72
N HIS A 65 -7.15 1.60 -1.52
CA HIS A 65 -7.32 0.95 -0.23
C HIS A 65 -6.45 1.57 0.88
N ALA A 66 -5.18 1.86 0.59
CA ALA A 66 -4.28 2.48 1.56
C ALA A 66 -4.75 3.89 1.98
N LEU A 67 -5.30 4.66 1.06
CA LEU A 67 -5.88 5.98 1.35
C LEU A 67 -7.14 5.87 2.20
N ILE A 68 -8.04 4.94 1.88
CA ILE A 68 -9.24 4.68 2.69
C ILE A 68 -8.83 4.32 4.13
N GLU A 69 -7.87 3.41 4.29
CA GLU A 69 -7.38 3.00 5.61
C GLU A 69 -6.72 4.14 6.39
N ARG A 70 -5.97 5.02 5.71
CA ARG A 70 -5.30 6.17 6.34
C ARG A 70 -6.28 7.23 6.83
N TYR A 71 -7.42 7.40 6.15
CA TYR A 71 -8.37 8.48 6.43
C TYR A 71 -9.70 7.99 7.03
N LEU A 72 -9.83 6.69 7.31
CA LEU A 72 -11.00 6.19 8.01
C LEU A 72 -11.00 6.78 9.44
N PRO A 73 -12.05 7.53 9.83
CA PRO A 73 -12.13 8.06 11.19
C PRO A 73 -12.22 6.90 12.19
N ASP A 74 -11.50 7.02 13.31
CA ASP A 74 -11.53 6.03 14.38
C ASP A 74 -12.93 6.08 15.04
N THR A 75 -13.84 5.20 14.60
CA THR A 75 -15.22 5.13 15.09
C THR A 75 -15.32 4.75 16.58
N HIS A 76 -14.20 4.56 17.27
CA HIS A 76 -14.12 4.22 18.71
C HIS A 76 -14.08 5.42 19.67
N SER A 77 -14.11 6.68 19.20
CA SER A 77 -14.05 7.87 20.08
C SER A 77 -15.39 8.57 20.37
N HIS A 78 -16.54 8.01 19.97
CA HIS A 78 -17.86 8.61 20.24
C HIS A 78 -18.87 7.62 20.85
N ALA A 79 -18.47 6.97 21.94
CA ALA A 79 -19.40 6.39 22.91
C ALA A 79 -18.86 6.65 24.31
N ALA A 80 -19.07 7.87 24.79
CA ALA A 80 -18.91 8.28 26.19
C ALA A 80 -20.25 8.84 26.67
#